data_AF-A0A9Y2EZB2-F1
#
_entry.id   AF-A0A9Y2EZB2-F1
#
_cell.length_a   1.000
_cell.length_b   1.000
_cell.length_c   1.000
_cell.angle_alpha   90.00
_cell.angle_beta   90.00
_cell.angle_gamma   90.00
#
_symmetry.space_group_name_H-M   'P 1'
#
loop_
_entity.id
_entity.type
_entity.pdbx_description
1 polymer ?
#
loop_
_entity_poly.entity_id
_entity_poly.type
_entity_poly.pdbx_seq_one_letter_code
_entity_poly.pdbx_strand_id
1 'polypeptide(L)'
;MSKPSLHDIAAMPFPQSEQALEKHYGVKPKRIWNEGELQTFTVRIAYSWRSADTVYYDVEAATEEEALKIAENRFDEDGSIDADDPDIDDVSVEGAVQ
;
A
#
# COMPACT_ATOMS: atom_id res chain seq x y z
N MET A 1 7.94 24.20 32.83
CA MET A 1 8.34 24.43 31.42
C MET A 1 7.08 24.31 30.58
N SER A 2 6.65 25.39 29.93
CA SER A 2 5.47 25.37 29.05
C SER A 2 5.71 24.43 27.89
N LYS A 3 4.72 23.57 27.57
CA LYS A 3 4.79 22.69 26.39
C LYS A 3 4.75 23.58 25.13
N PRO A 4 5.66 23.39 24.15
CA PRO A 4 5.59 24.12 22.88
C PRO A 4 4.28 23.79 22.17
N SER A 5 3.68 24.75 21.46
CA SER A 5 2.44 24.47 20.73
C SER A 5 2.71 23.58 19.54
N LEU A 6 1.67 22.89 19.04
CA LEU A 6 1.80 22.07 17.82
C LEU A 6 2.22 22.92 16.60
N HIS A 7 1.84 24.19 16.56
CA HIS A 7 2.26 25.12 15.50
C HIS A 7 3.76 25.43 15.59
N ASP A 8 4.28 25.62 16.80
CA ASP A 8 5.72 25.84 17.02
C ASP A 8 6.52 24.59 16.63
N ILE A 9 6.02 23.40 16.96
CA ILE A 9 6.65 22.12 16.58
C ILE A 9 6.63 21.95 15.05
N ALA A 10 5.54 22.29 14.38
CA ALA A 10 5.43 22.20 12.93
C ALA A 10 6.38 23.16 12.19
N ALA A 11 6.74 24.28 12.80
CA ALA A 11 7.71 25.22 12.26
C ALA A 11 9.18 24.78 12.47
N MET A 12 9.44 23.74 13.27
CA MET A 12 10.80 23.23 13.50
C MET A 12 11.28 22.39 12.30
N PRO A 13 12.57 22.50 11.93
CA PRO A 13 13.14 21.65 10.89
C PRO A 13 13.20 20.19 11.35
N PHE A 14 13.07 19.27 10.40
CA PHE A 14 13.31 17.85 10.65
C PHE A 14 14.78 17.61 11.04
N PRO A 15 15.11 16.77 12.04
CA PRO A 15 14.23 15.91 12.85
C PRO A 15 13.78 16.52 14.19
N GLN A 16 14.00 17.82 14.41
CA GLN A 16 13.73 18.47 15.71
C GLN A 16 12.23 18.51 16.03
N SER A 17 11.39 18.65 15.01
CA SER A 17 9.93 18.56 15.13
C SER A 17 9.47 17.20 15.66
N GLU A 18 9.99 16.09 15.14
CA GLU A 18 9.66 14.73 15.63
C GLU A 18 10.05 14.55 17.10
N GLN A 19 11.27 14.97 17.46
CA GLN A 19 11.78 14.85 18.82
C GLN A 19 10.96 15.69 19.81
N ALA A 20 10.53 16.89 19.41
CA ALA A 20 9.67 17.74 20.23
C ALA A 20 8.26 17.15 20.39
N LEU A 21 7.70 16.55 19.34
CA LEU A 21 6.41 15.86 19.36
C LEU A 21 6.43 14.66 20.33
N GLU A 22 7.46 13.81 20.22
CA GLU A 22 7.61 12.65 21.10
C GLU A 22 7.85 13.08 22.56
N LYS A 23 8.73 14.06 22.79
CA LYS A 23 9.11 14.51 24.14
C LYS A 23 7.97 15.21 24.90
N HIS A 24 7.16 16.02 24.23
CA HIS A 24 6.15 16.85 24.89
C HIS A 24 4.73 16.30 24.81
N TYR A 25 4.44 15.49 23.78
CA TYR A 25 3.11 14.95 23.52
C TYR A 25 3.06 13.43 23.55
N GLY A 26 4.20 12.72 23.63
CA GLY A 26 4.23 11.24 23.63
C GLY A 26 3.74 10.62 22.32
N VAL A 27 3.57 11.45 21.29
CA VAL A 27 3.18 10.99 19.96
C VAL A 27 4.45 10.62 19.23
N LYS A 28 4.64 9.33 18.98
CA LYS A 28 5.60 8.89 18.00
C LYS A 28 4.99 9.14 16.63
N PRO A 29 5.60 9.98 15.77
CA PRO A 29 5.15 10.04 14.38
C PRO A 29 5.17 8.61 13.85
N LYS A 30 4.09 8.19 13.20
CA LYS A 30 4.13 6.98 12.38
C LYS A 30 5.19 7.25 11.33
N ARG A 31 6.40 6.73 11.55
CA ARG A 31 7.31 6.52 10.43
C ARG A 31 6.59 5.54 9.53
N ILE A 32 5.99 6.07 8.48
CA ILE A 32 5.68 5.27 7.32
C ILE A 32 7.06 5.02 6.72
N TRP A 33 7.77 4.04 7.29
CA TRP A 33 8.90 3.44 6.60
C TRP A 33 8.31 3.05 5.24
N ASN A 34 8.88 3.55 4.14
CA ASN A 34 8.49 3.26 2.76
C ASN A 34 7.44 4.19 2.12
N GLU A 35 7.20 5.40 2.64
CA GLU A 35 6.46 6.41 1.85
C GLU A 35 7.34 6.89 0.68
N GLY A 36 7.29 6.16 -0.44
CA GLY A 36 7.98 6.48 -1.70
C GLY A 36 8.98 5.43 -2.24
N GLU A 37 9.25 4.35 -1.50
CA GLU A 37 10.05 3.23 -2.05
C GLU A 37 9.10 2.17 -2.63
N LEU A 38 9.23 1.91 -3.93
CA LEU A 38 8.47 0.85 -4.59
C LEU A 38 8.91 -0.51 -4.03
N GLN A 39 7.94 -1.31 -3.62
CA GLN A 39 8.13 -2.70 -3.23
C GLN A 39 7.41 -3.60 -4.21
N THR A 40 7.97 -4.79 -4.43
CA THR A 40 7.30 -5.80 -5.24
C THR A 40 6.29 -6.54 -4.37
N PHE A 41 5.02 -6.44 -4.73
CA PHE A 41 3.92 -7.17 -4.13
C PHE A 41 3.49 -8.28 -5.08
N THR A 42 3.33 -9.49 -4.56
CA THR A 42 2.66 -10.58 -5.28
C THR A 42 1.18 -10.55 -4.94
N VAL A 43 0.36 -10.15 -5.91
CA VAL A 43 -1.10 -10.11 -5.79
C VAL A 43 -1.70 -11.36 -6.40
N ARG A 44 -2.55 -12.03 -5.64
CA ARG A 44 -3.35 -13.18 -6.05
C ARG A 44 -4.75 -12.70 -6.41
N ILE A 45 -5.20 -13.02 -7.62
CA ILE A 45 -6.56 -12.77 -8.09
C ILE A 45 -7.22 -14.12 -8.29
N ALA A 46 -8.23 -14.40 -7.46
CA ALA A 46 -9.10 -15.55 -7.63
C ALA A 46 -10.34 -15.10 -8.42
N TYR A 47 -10.66 -15.82 -9.49
CA TYR A 47 -11.80 -15.52 -10.34
C TYR A 47 -12.54 -16.82 -10.68
N SER A 48 -13.84 -16.72 -10.93
CA SER A 48 -14.64 -17.85 -11.38
C SER A 48 -15.22 -17.57 -12.75
N TRP A 49 -14.57 -18.13 -13.78
CA TRP A 49 -15.12 -18.11 -15.14
C TRP A 49 -15.28 -19.54 -15.66
N ARG A 50 -16.49 -20.08 -15.54
CA ARG A 50 -16.86 -21.49 -15.76
C ARG A 50 -16.17 -22.51 -14.84
N SER A 51 -15.01 -22.17 -14.28
CA SER A 51 -14.26 -22.89 -13.24
C SER A 51 -13.58 -21.85 -12.35
N ALA A 52 -13.42 -22.15 -11.06
CA ALA A 52 -12.63 -21.31 -10.16
C ALA A 52 -11.14 -21.50 -10.51
N ASP A 53 -10.45 -20.40 -10.81
CA ASP A 53 -9.02 -20.37 -11.10
C ASP A 53 -8.34 -19.23 -10.32
N THR A 54 -7.01 -19.18 -10.38
CA THR A 54 -6.22 -18.18 -9.66
C THR A 54 -5.02 -17.76 -10.49
N VAL A 55 -4.86 -16.45 -10.66
CA VAL A 55 -3.68 -15.85 -11.28
C VAL A 55 -2.90 -15.03 -10.26
N TYR A 56 -1.59 -14.92 -10.49
CA TYR A 56 -0.67 -14.17 -9.65
C TYR A 56 0.02 -13.09 -10.48
N TYR A 57 0.02 -11.86 -9.99
CA TYR A 57 0.72 -10.73 -10.60
C TYR A 57 1.75 -10.16 -9.62
N ASP A 58 2.99 -10.05 -10.08
CA ASP A 58 4.02 -9.28 -9.39
C ASP A 58 3.94 -7.82 -9.85
N VAL A 59 3.69 -6.91 -8.89
CA VAL A 59 3.47 -5.49 -9.13
C VAL A 59 4.35 -4.66 -8.22
N GLU A 60 4.95 -3.60 -8.76
CA GLU A 60 5.75 -2.66 -7.99
C GLU A 60 4.87 -1.49 -7.55
N ALA A 61 4.71 -1.30 -6.24
CA ALA A 61 3.89 -0.23 -5.67
C ALA A 61 4.49 0.31 -4.37
N ALA A 62 4.13 1.52 -3.96
CA ALA A 62 4.52 2.04 -2.65
C ALA A 62 3.63 1.49 -1.52
N THR A 63 2.44 1.01 -1.86
CA THR A 63 1.46 0.49 -0.92
C THR A 63 0.74 -0.74 -1.45
N GLU A 64 0.21 -1.56 -0.54
CA GLU A 64 -0.64 -2.71 -0.87
C GLU A 64 -1.91 -2.27 -1.64
N GLU A 65 -2.50 -1.13 -1.31
CA GLU A 65 -3.70 -0.62 -2.01
C GLU A 65 -3.40 -0.27 -3.47
N GLU A 66 -2.25 0.35 -3.74
CA GLU A 66 -1.80 0.62 -5.10
C GLU A 66 -1.46 -0.68 -5.84
N ALA A 67 -0.82 -1.63 -5.18
CA ALA A 67 -0.52 -2.95 -5.75
C ALA A 67 -1.79 -3.65 -6.24
N LEU A 68 -2.84 -3.67 -5.41
CA LEU A 68 -4.13 -4.28 -5.75
C LEU A 68 -4.75 -3.62 -6.99
N LYS A 69 -4.78 -2.28 -7.06
CA LYS A 69 -5.32 -1.56 -8.22
C LYS A 69 -4.51 -1.83 -9.49
N ILE A 70 -3.18 -1.91 -9.39
CA ILE A 70 -2.33 -2.21 -10.55
C ILE A 70 -2.58 -3.64 -11.04
N ALA A 71 -2.73 -4.60 -10.12
CA ALA A 71 -3.00 -5.99 -10.46
C ALA A 71 -4.39 -6.17 -11.07
N GLU A 72 -5.42 -5.48 -10.56
CA GLU A 72 -6.79 -5.47 -11.12
C GLU A 72 -6.80 -4.90 -12.54
N ASN A 73 -6.18 -3.73 -12.75
CA ASN A 73 -6.07 -3.17 -14.11
C ASN A 73 -5.31 -4.10 -15.06
N ARG A 74 -4.24 -4.76 -14.58
CA ARG A 74 -3.51 -5.74 -15.39
C ARG A 74 -4.37 -6.95 -15.72
N PHE A 75 -5.20 -7.42 -14.80
CA PHE A 75 -6.13 -8.52 -15.04
C PHE A 75 -7.17 -8.15 -16.10
N ASP A 76 -7.70 -6.93 -16.06
CA ASP A 76 -8.62 -6.41 -17.06
C ASP A 76 -7.97 -6.21 -18.44
N GLU A 77 -6.70 -5.76 -18.49
CA GLU A 77 -5.94 -5.59 -19.73
C GLU A 77 -5.42 -6.92 -20.30
N ASP A 78 -5.14 -7.89 -19.44
CA ASP A 78 -4.77 -9.25 -19.78
C ASP A 78 -6.02 -9.99 -20.27
N GLY A 79 -6.51 -9.57 -21.45
CA GLY A 79 -7.62 -10.16 -22.21
C GLY A 79 -7.39 -11.62 -22.63
N SER A 80 -6.44 -12.29 -21.98
CA SER A 80 -6.18 -13.73 -21.95
C SER A 80 -7.35 -14.53 -21.36
N ILE A 81 -8.26 -13.89 -20.62
CA ILE A 81 -9.56 -14.47 -20.25
C ILE A 81 -10.56 -14.09 -21.34
N ASP A 82 -10.55 -14.89 -22.39
CA ASP A 82 -11.21 -14.69 -23.70
C ASP A 82 -12.78 -14.70 -23.66
N ALA A 83 -13.42 -14.15 -22.63
CA ALA A 83 -14.86 -14.25 -22.47
C ALA A 83 -15.45 -13.17 -21.55
N ASP A 84 -16.58 -12.61 -21.98
CA ASP A 84 -17.49 -11.69 -21.28
C ASP A 84 -17.33 -11.70 -19.74
N ASP A 85 -16.61 -10.74 -19.15
CA ASP A 85 -16.60 -10.46 -17.70
C ASP A 85 -16.37 -11.68 -16.76
N PRO A 86 -15.12 -12.09 -16.49
CA PRO A 86 -14.83 -12.97 -15.36
C PRO A 86 -15.23 -12.30 -14.04
N ASP A 87 -16.11 -12.95 -13.28
CA ASP A 87 -16.44 -12.52 -11.91
C ASP A 87 -15.20 -12.71 -11.01
N ILE A 88 -14.60 -11.60 -10.56
CA ILE A 88 -13.51 -11.61 -9.59
C ILE A 88 -14.09 -11.93 -8.21
N ASP A 89 -13.67 -13.06 -7.64
CA ASP A 89 -14.15 -13.54 -6.35
C ASP A 89 -13.36 -12.94 -5.19
N ASP A 90 -12.05 -12.77 -5.34
CA ASP A 90 -11.14 -12.25 -4.30
C ASP A 90 -9.84 -11.69 -4.90
N VAL A 91 -9.37 -10.57 -4.33
CA VAL A 91 -8.07 -9.95 -4.67
C VAL A 91 -7.31 -9.74 -3.37
N SER A 92 -6.19 -10.44 -3.20
CA SER A 92 -5.41 -10.44 -1.95
C SER A 92 -3.91 -10.37 -2.24
N VAL A 93 -3.15 -9.67 -1.38
CA VAL A 93 -1.68 -9.65 -1.41
C VAL A 93 -1.15 -10.85 -0.61
N GLU A 94 -0.35 -11.73 -1.23
CA GLU A 94 0.21 -12.90 -0.55
C GLU A 94 1.61 -12.66 0.02
N GLY A 95 2.29 -11.58 -0.36
CA GLY A 95 3.55 -11.17 0.24
C GLY A 95 4.21 -9.97 -0.44
N ALA A 96 4.95 -9.20 0.36
CA ALA A 96 5.92 -8.23 -0.14
C ALA A 96 7.27 -8.95 -0.30
N VAL A 97 7.77 -9.05 -1.53
CA VAL A 97 9.10 -9.56 -1.81
C VAL A 97 10.07 -8.40 -1.58
N GLN A 98 10.83 -8.47 -0.48
CA GLN A 98 11.90 -7.52 -0.13
C GLN A 98 13.12 -7.69 -1.03
#